data_AF-A0A0B8QAD7-F1
#
_entry.id   AF-A0A0B8QAD7-F1
#
_cell.length_a   1.000
_cell.length_b   1.000
_cell.length_c   1.000
_cell.angle_alpha   90.00
_cell.angle_beta   90.00
_cell.angle_gamma   90.00
#
_symmetry.space_group_name_H-M   'P 1'
#
loop_
_entity.id
_entity.type
_entity.pdbx_description
1 polymer ?
#
loop_
_entity_poly.entity_id
_entity_poly.type
_entity_poly.pdbx_seq_one_letter_code
_entity_poly.pdbx_strand_id
1 'polypeptide(L)'
;MKFVFGLLSLCIGLLSPQAMASTGLGDIPDLTQSGVGYACLIIFTIAYCLVMGEEHLKLKKSKPVLLAAGLIWILIGFTFTRLGEIETAKSALDHNLLEYSELLLFLLVAMTYINAMEERRLFDALRAWMVSKGFDLRSLFWITGILSFFISPIADNLTTALLMCAVVMKVGGNNLKFINIACVNIVVAANAGGAFSPFGDITTLMVWQAGHVAFAEFLTLFVPSAVNYVIPALIMSWFVPKERLMRSMSTSR
;
A
#
# COMPACT_ATOMS: atom_id res chain seq x y z
N MET A 1 -2.76 -24.94 -23.58
CA MET A 1 -1.65 -25.66 -22.90
C MET A 1 -0.84 -24.80 -21.92
N LYS A 2 -0.43 -23.56 -22.26
CA LYS A 2 0.34 -22.69 -21.34
C LYS A 2 -0.44 -22.26 -20.07
N PHE A 3 -1.76 -22.05 -20.19
CA PHE A 3 -2.63 -21.70 -19.06
C PHE A 3 -2.80 -22.86 -18.06
N VAL A 4 -2.86 -24.10 -18.55
CA VAL A 4 -2.97 -25.30 -17.69
C VAL A 4 -1.68 -25.55 -16.93
N PHE A 5 -0.52 -25.32 -17.56
CA PHE A 5 0.78 -25.44 -16.91
C PHE A 5 1.02 -24.36 -15.84
N GLY A 6 0.53 -23.13 -16.06
CA GLY A 6 0.55 -22.06 -15.07
C GLY A 6 -0.33 -22.35 -13.86
N LEU A 7 -1.52 -22.92 -14.09
CA LEU A 7 -2.44 -23.33 -13.02
C LEU A 7 -1.89 -24.53 -12.21
N LEU A 8 -1.26 -25.50 -12.88
CA LEU A 8 -0.62 -26.65 -12.22
C LEU A 8 0.58 -26.22 -11.37
N SER A 9 1.37 -25.25 -11.84
CA SER A 9 2.50 -24.68 -11.08
C SER A 9 2.03 -23.88 -9.86
N LEU A 10 0.87 -23.22 -9.93
CA LEU A 10 0.24 -22.55 -8.80
C LEU A 10 -0.28 -23.57 -7.76
N CYS A 11 -0.84 -24.70 -8.23
CA CYS A 11 -1.28 -25.79 -7.35
C CYS A 11 -0.12 -26.54 -6.66
N ILE A 12 1.05 -26.64 -7.31
CA ILE A 12 2.25 -27.24 -6.70
C ILE A 12 2.90 -26.27 -5.70
N GLY A 13 2.77 -24.95 -5.90
CA GLY A 13 3.20 -23.94 -4.92
C GLY A 13 2.32 -23.84 -3.67
N LEU A 14 1.12 -24.44 -3.68
CA LEU A 14 0.21 -24.53 -2.52
C LEU A 14 0.49 -25.75 -1.64
N LEU A 15 1.36 -26.68 -2.07
CA LEU A 15 1.91 -27.73 -1.21
C LEU A 15 3.03 -27.12 -0.38
N SER A 16 2.67 -26.39 0.67
CA SER A 16 3.64 -26.06 1.71
C SER A 16 4.18 -27.38 2.31
N PRO A 17 5.51 -27.56 2.40
CA PRO A 17 6.05 -28.53 3.35
C PRO A 17 5.53 -28.11 4.72
N GLN A 18 5.13 -29.06 5.55
CA GLN A 18 4.64 -28.84 6.91
C GLN A 18 5.67 -28.00 7.70
N ALA A 19 5.53 -26.68 7.63
CA ALA A 19 6.30 -25.75 8.44
C ALA A 19 5.73 -25.89 9.84
N MET A 20 6.54 -26.40 10.75
CA MET A 20 6.19 -26.46 12.17
C MET A 20 5.97 -25.03 12.66
N ALA A 21 4.70 -24.61 12.72
CA ALA A 21 4.31 -23.36 13.34
C ALA A 21 4.53 -23.47 14.85
N SER A 22 5.02 -22.38 15.44
CA SER A 22 5.51 -22.27 16.81
C SER A 22 4.54 -22.81 17.86
N THR A 23 5.02 -23.72 18.69
CA THR A 23 4.39 -24.10 19.95
C THR A 23 4.46 -22.95 20.94
N GLY A 24 3.33 -22.28 21.19
CA GLY A 24 3.30 -21.23 22.19
C GLY A 24 1.99 -20.45 22.28
N LEU A 25 0.87 -21.12 22.50
CA LEU A 25 -0.35 -20.64 23.17
C LEU A 25 -1.18 -21.91 23.48
N GLY A 26 -1.57 -22.12 24.75
CA GLY A 26 -2.07 -23.41 25.29
C GLY A 26 -3.25 -24.03 24.52
N ASP A 27 -3.43 -25.35 24.64
CA ASP A 27 -4.44 -26.25 24.04
C ASP A 27 -5.63 -25.59 23.30
N ILE A 28 -5.37 -24.86 22.21
CA ILE A 28 -6.42 -24.43 21.28
C ILE A 28 -6.78 -25.66 20.45
N PRO A 29 -8.06 -26.07 20.40
CA PRO A 29 -8.48 -27.20 19.59
C PRO A 29 -8.06 -27.01 18.13
N ASP A 30 -7.27 -27.93 17.60
CA ASP A 30 -6.84 -27.87 16.21
C ASP A 30 -8.02 -28.17 15.28
N LEU A 31 -8.53 -27.13 14.63
CA LEU A 31 -9.64 -27.19 13.70
C LEU A 31 -9.19 -27.08 12.23
N THR A 32 -7.89 -27.11 11.95
CA THR A 32 -7.36 -26.94 10.58
C THR A 32 -7.85 -28.00 9.62
N GLN A 33 -7.97 -29.25 10.08
CA GLN A 33 -8.47 -30.39 9.29
C GLN A 33 -9.97 -30.65 9.48
N SER A 34 -10.70 -29.73 10.12
CA SER A 34 -12.13 -29.87 10.38
C SER A 34 -13.00 -29.40 9.21
N GLY A 35 -14.24 -29.90 9.14
CA GLY A 35 -15.22 -29.42 8.16
C GLY A 35 -15.52 -27.91 8.28
N VAL A 36 -15.41 -27.35 9.50
CA VAL A 36 -15.55 -25.91 9.74
C VAL A 36 -14.36 -25.14 9.19
N GLY A 37 -13.14 -25.66 9.37
CA GLY A 37 -11.92 -25.09 8.79
C GLY A 37 -12.00 -25.00 7.26
N TYR A 38 -12.41 -26.10 6.60
CA TYR A 38 -12.63 -26.10 5.15
C TYR A 38 -13.75 -25.15 4.72
N ALA A 39 -14.86 -25.06 5.46
CA ALA A 39 -15.93 -24.11 5.17
C ALA A 39 -15.45 -22.65 5.25
N CYS A 40 -14.64 -22.29 6.26
CA CYS A 40 -14.03 -20.97 6.37
C CYS A 40 -13.13 -20.64 5.18
N LEU A 41 -12.31 -21.60 4.71
CA LEU A 41 -11.46 -21.41 3.53
C LEU A 41 -12.26 -21.20 2.25
N ILE A 42 -13.37 -21.94 2.08
CA ILE A 42 -14.27 -21.77 0.93
C ILE A 42 -14.90 -20.38 0.96
N ILE A 43 -15.43 -19.95 2.12
CA ILE A 43 -16.02 -18.61 2.29
C ILE A 43 -14.98 -17.52 1.99
N PHE A 44 -13.77 -17.66 2.54
CA PHE A 44 -12.66 -16.73 2.30
C PHE A 44 -12.30 -16.65 0.81
N THR A 45 -12.16 -17.80 0.14
CA THR A 45 -11.80 -17.87 -1.28
C THR A 45 -12.86 -17.20 -2.16
N ILE A 46 -14.15 -17.48 -1.90
CA ILE A 46 -15.26 -16.84 -2.63
C ILE A 46 -15.23 -15.32 -2.41
N ALA A 47 -15.04 -14.87 -1.16
CA ALA A 47 -14.97 -13.44 -0.85
C ALA A 47 -13.80 -12.77 -1.57
N TYR A 48 -12.63 -13.40 -1.59
CA TYR A 48 -11.45 -12.91 -2.28
C TYR A 48 -11.67 -12.81 -3.79
N CYS A 49 -12.29 -13.82 -4.41
CA CYS A 49 -12.69 -13.76 -5.82
C CYS A 49 -13.68 -12.61 -6.10
N LEU A 50 -14.65 -12.36 -5.21
CA LEU A 50 -15.59 -11.24 -5.34
C LEU A 50 -14.90 -9.88 -5.23
N VAL A 51 -13.89 -9.76 -4.36
CA VAL A 51 -13.08 -8.54 -4.21
C VAL A 51 -12.26 -8.28 -5.48
N MET A 52 -11.63 -9.31 -6.04
CA MET A 52 -10.91 -9.19 -7.32
C MET A 52 -11.85 -8.86 -8.48
N GLY A 53 -13.08 -9.41 -8.46
CA GLY A 53 -14.10 -9.16 -9.48
C GLY A 53 -14.82 -7.80 -9.38
N GLU A 54 -14.41 -6.89 -8.49
CA GLU A 54 -15.07 -5.60 -8.27
C GLU A 54 -15.27 -4.82 -9.57
N GLU A 55 -14.28 -4.79 -10.47
CA GLU A 55 -14.35 -4.02 -11.72
C GLU A 55 -15.54 -4.44 -12.61
N HIS A 56 -15.95 -5.71 -12.55
CA HIS A 56 -17.10 -6.24 -13.28
C HIS A 56 -18.39 -6.19 -12.46
N LEU A 57 -18.32 -6.44 -11.15
CA LEU A 57 -19.48 -6.57 -10.27
C LEU A 57 -19.97 -5.23 -9.71
N LYS A 58 -19.16 -4.17 -9.78
CA LYS A 58 -19.42 -2.84 -9.19
C LYS A 58 -19.81 -2.88 -7.70
N LEU A 59 -19.43 -3.95 -7.01
CA LEU A 59 -19.64 -4.13 -5.58
C LEU A 59 -18.42 -3.60 -4.84
N LYS A 60 -18.60 -2.57 -4.01
CA LYS A 60 -17.55 -2.04 -3.13
C LYS A 60 -16.87 -3.20 -2.37
N LYS A 61 -15.54 -3.31 -2.45
CA LYS A 61 -14.73 -4.38 -1.81
C LYS A 61 -15.08 -4.64 -0.33
N SER A 62 -15.46 -3.61 0.42
CA SER A 62 -15.82 -3.75 1.83
C SER A 62 -17.04 -4.64 2.08
N LYS A 63 -17.99 -4.71 1.15
CA LYS A 63 -19.22 -5.52 1.30
C LYS A 63 -18.94 -7.03 1.34
N PRO A 64 -18.30 -7.65 0.33
CA PRO A 64 -18.00 -9.08 0.37
C PRO A 64 -17.05 -9.45 1.52
N VAL A 65 -16.08 -8.58 1.85
CA VAL A 65 -15.14 -8.82 2.96
C VAL A 65 -15.85 -8.85 4.30
N LEU A 66 -16.68 -7.85 4.62
CA LEU A 66 -17.39 -7.79 5.91
C LEU A 66 -18.39 -8.94 6.06
N LEU A 67 -19.11 -9.30 4.99
CA LEU A 67 -20.04 -10.43 5.02
C LEU A 67 -19.30 -11.75 5.29
N ALA A 68 -18.19 -11.99 4.59
CA ALA A 68 -17.39 -13.19 4.76
C ALA A 68 -16.78 -13.28 6.17
N ALA A 69 -16.22 -12.17 6.67
CA ALA A 69 -15.69 -12.09 8.03
C ALA A 69 -16.77 -12.40 9.07
N GLY A 70 -17.97 -11.83 8.92
CA GLY A 70 -19.11 -12.12 9.80
C GLY A 70 -19.52 -13.60 9.78
N LEU A 71 -19.62 -14.21 8.59
CA LEU A 71 -19.95 -15.63 8.45
C LEU A 71 -18.89 -16.54 9.10
N ILE A 72 -17.59 -16.22 8.91
CA ILE A 72 -16.48 -16.97 9.51
C ILE A 72 -16.55 -16.86 11.05
N TRP A 73 -16.74 -15.67 11.60
CA TRP A 73 -16.86 -15.48 13.05
C TRP A 73 -18.09 -16.19 13.64
N ILE A 74 -19.21 -16.26 12.93
CA ILE A 74 -20.39 -17.04 13.35
C ILE A 74 -20.05 -18.54 13.41
N LEU A 75 -19.37 -19.08 12.39
CA LEU A 75 -18.96 -20.49 12.36
C LEU A 75 -17.97 -20.82 13.50
N ILE A 76 -16.98 -19.96 13.73
CA ILE A 76 -16.01 -20.10 14.82
C ILE A 76 -16.73 -20.05 16.17
N GLY A 77 -17.53 -19.00 16.42
CA GLY A 77 -18.23 -18.82 17.69
C GLY A 77 -19.16 -20.00 18.02
N PHE A 78 -19.90 -20.50 17.04
CA PHE A 78 -20.75 -21.68 17.22
C PHE A 78 -19.96 -22.95 17.53
N THR A 79 -18.81 -23.15 16.88
CA THR A 79 -17.96 -24.33 17.08
C THR A 79 -17.31 -24.31 18.46
N PHE A 80 -16.73 -23.18 18.87
CA PHE A 80 -16.11 -23.03 20.18
C PHE A 80 -17.13 -23.06 21.33
N THR A 81 -18.36 -22.56 21.11
CA THR A 81 -19.46 -22.73 22.09
C THR A 81 -19.77 -24.22 22.32
N ARG A 82 -19.79 -25.03 21.25
CA ARG A 82 -20.04 -26.49 21.36
C ARG A 82 -18.90 -27.25 22.03
N LEU A 83 -17.67 -26.77 21.90
CA LEU A 83 -16.49 -27.34 22.54
C LEU A 83 -16.34 -26.91 24.02
N GLY A 84 -17.17 -25.97 24.50
CA GLY A 84 -17.04 -25.41 25.85
C GLY A 84 -15.94 -24.35 25.99
N GLU A 85 -15.32 -23.95 24.88
CA GLU A 85 -14.12 -23.10 24.80
C GLU A 85 -14.46 -21.67 24.33
N ILE A 86 -15.62 -21.14 24.71
CA ILE A 86 -16.10 -19.84 24.22
C ILE A 86 -15.17 -18.67 24.62
N GLU A 87 -14.49 -18.77 25.77
CA GLU A 87 -13.53 -17.75 26.21
C GLU A 87 -12.33 -17.65 25.27
N THR A 88 -11.90 -18.78 24.67
CA THR A 88 -10.82 -18.80 23.67
C THR A 88 -11.22 -18.05 22.39
N ALA A 89 -12.44 -18.29 21.89
CA ALA A 89 -12.96 -17.57 20.73
C ALA A 89 -13.18 -16.07 21.01
N LYS A 90 -13.66 -15.73 22.22
CA LYS A 90 -13.84 -14.35 22.66
C LYS A 90 -12.50 -13.63 22.78
N SER A 91 -11.50 -14.23 23.41
CA SER A 91 -10.16 -13.65 23.53
C SER A 91 -9.53 -13.40 22.16
N ALA A 92 -9.68 -14.33 21.21
CA ALA A 92 -9.23 -14.13 19.84
C ALA A 92 -9.97 -12.97 19.15
N LEU A 93 -11.28 -12.84 19.34
CA LEU A 93 -12.05 -11.73 18.78
C LEU A 93 -11.62 -10.39 19.39
N ASP A 94 -11.49 -10.31 20.71
CA ASP A 94 -11.08 -9.11 21.43
C ASP A 94 -9.69 -8.65 20.97
N HIS A 95 -8.75 -9.60 20.81
CA HIS A 95 -7.41 -9.31 20.30
C HIS A 95 -7.45 -8.70 18.89
N ASN A 96 -8.16 -9.34 17.95
CA ASN A 96 -8.31 -8.82 16.59
C ASN A 96 -8.99 -7.45 16.58
N LEU A 97 -10.07 -7.27 17.35
CA LEU A 97 -10.84 -6.03 17.40
C LEU A 97 -9.98 -4.88 17.94
N LEU A 98 -9.19 -5.14 18.98
CA LEU A 98 -8.27 -4.17 19.56
C LEU A 98 -7.19 -3.77 18.55
N GLU A 99 -6.52 -4.73 17.90
CA GLU A 99 -5.53 -4.47 16.86
C GLU A 99 -6.11 -3.62 15.72
N TYR A 100 -7.29 -3.99 15.20
CA TYR A 100 -7.96 -3.21 14.16
C TYR A 100 -8.40 -1.82 14.63
N SER A 101 -8.77 -1.66 15.91
CA SER A 101 -9.15 -0.37 16.48
C SER A 101 -7.94 0.55 16.63
N GLU A 102 -6.79 0.02 17.05
CA GLU A 102 -5.53 0.77 17.11
C GLU A 102 -5.06 1.22 15.72
N LEU A 103 -5.13 0.32 14.73
CA LEU A 103 -4.89 0.65 13.32
C LEU A 103 -5.82 1.77 12.83
N LEU A 104 -7.12 1.63 13.07
CA LEU A 104 -8.12 2.60 12.63
C LEU A 104 -7.91 3.96 13.27
N LEU A 105 -7.75 4.03 14.60
CA LEU A 105 -7.59 5.28 15.34
C LEU A 105 -6.30 5.99 14.93
N PHE A 106 -5.23 5.24 14.68
CA PHE A 106 -3.98 5.80 14.18
C PHE A 106 -4.12 6.34 12.76
N LEU A 107 -4.67 5.54 11.83
CA LEU A 107 -4.88 5.96 10.45
C LEU A 107 -5.83 7.16 10.37
N LEU A 108 -6.82 7.25 11.26
CA LEU A 108 -7.71 8.40 11.36
C LEU A 108 -6.90 9.68 11.61
N VAL A 109 -6.04 9.69 12.64
CA VAL A 109 -5.20 10.87 12.97
C VAL A 109 -4.23 11.19 11.82
N ALA A 110 -3.56 10.18 11.27
CA ALA A 110 -2.63 10.35 10.17
C ALA A 110 -3.32 10.94 8.93
N MET A 111 -4.45 10.39 8.50
CA MET A 111 -5.20 10.87 7.34
C MET A 111 -5.83 12.25 7.60
N THR A 112 -6.27 12.54 8.83
CA THR A 112 -6.72 13.90 9.17
C THR A 112 -5.59 14.92 9.04
N TYR A 113 -4.37 14.59 9.48
CA TYR A 113 -3.21 15.46 9.29
C TYR A 113 -2.92 15.72 7.81
N ILE A 114 -2.97 14.67 6.98
CA ILE A 114 -2.78 14.78 5.52
C ILE A 114 -3.84 15.66 4.88
N ASN A 115 -5.11 15.40 5.18
CA ASN A 115 -6.23 16.20 4.67
C ASN A 115 -6.11 17.66 5.11
N ALA A 116 -5.64 17.95 6.33
CA ALA A 116 -5.41 19.31 6.79
C ALA A 116 -4.27 20.01 6.04
N MET A 117 -3.20 19.30 5.66
CA MET A 117 -2.14 19.86 4.80
C MET A 117 -2.64 20.13 3.38
N GLU A 118 -3.49 19.26 2.85
CA GLU A 118 -4.15 19.44 1.55
C GLU A 118 -5.10 20.64 1.56
N GLU A 119 -5.94 20.78 2.59
CA GLU A 119 -6.85 21.93 2.77
C GLU A 119 -6.08 23.26 2.88
N ARG A 120 -4.91 23.24 3.53
CA ARG A 120 -3.98 24.39 3.59
C ARG A 120 -3.25 24.65 2.27
N ARG A 121 -3.51 23.85 1.24
CA ARG A 121 -2.97 24.01 -0.12
C ARG A 121 -1.44 23.96 -0.13
N LEU A 122 -0.83 23.24 0.83
CA LEU A 122 0.63 23.12 0.94
C LEU A 122 1.22 22.56 -0.35
N PHE A 123 0.53 21.55 -0.90
CA PHE A 123 0.94 20.92 -2.13
C PHE A 123 0.68 21.77 -3.40
N ASP A 124 -0.39 22.57 -3.43
CA ASP A 124 -0.62 23.55 -4.50
C ASP A 124 0.48 24.62 -4.50
N ALA A 125 0.90 25.08 -3.32
CA ALA A 125 2.00 26.03 -3.18
C ALA A 125 3.33 25.42 -3.67
N LEU A 126 3.59 24.15 -3.32
CA LEU A 126 4.75 23.40 -3.82
C LEU A 126 4.72 23.30 -5.35
N ARG A 127 3.56 22.96 -5.94
CA ARG A 127 3.34 22.94 -7.39
C ARG A 127 3.62 24.30 -8.03
N ALA A 128 3.05 25.38 -7.48
CA ALA A 128 3.23 26.73 -8.00
C ALA A 128 4.71 27.16 -7.96
N TRP A 129 5.40 26.84 -6.87
CA TRP A 129 6.84 27.09 -6.72
C TRP A 129 7.65 26.36 -7.79
N MET A 130 7.39 25.07 -8.03
CA MET A 130 8.11 24.27 -9.04
C MET A 130 7.89 24.81 -10.46
N VAL A 131 6.65 25.18 -10.80
CA VAL A 131 6.31 25.80 -12.10
C VAL A 131 7.03 27.14 -12.26
N SER A 132 7.12 27.94 -11.19
CA SER A 132 7.71 29.29 -11.24
C SER A 132 9.22 29.31 -11.49
N LYS A 133 9.93 28.24 -11.12
CA LYS A 133 11.41 28.18 -11.17
C LYS A 133 11.98 27.89 -12.56
N GLY A 134 11.16 27.46 -13.52
CA GLY A 134 11.60 27.27 -14.92
C GLY A 134 12.68 26.20 -15.11
N PHE A 135 12.62 25.11 -14.34
CA PHE A 135 13.55 23.99 -14.43
C PHE A 135 13.51 23.31 -15.81
N ASP A 136 14.66 22.79 -16.26
CA ASP A 136 14.71 21.87 -17.39
C ASP A 136 14.08 20.51 -17.04
N LEU A 137 13.70 19.73 -18.06
CA LEU A 137 12.99 18.46 -17.86
C LEU A 137 13.77 17.46 -16.98
N ARG A 138 15.11 17.43 -17.10
CA ARG A 138 15.95 16.54 -16.30
C ARG A 138 16.03 17.00 -14.84
N SER A 139 16.18 18.30 -14.60
CA SER A 139 16.08 18.83 -13.23
C SER A 139 14.71 18.56 -12.62
N LEU A 140 13.64 18.73 -13.40
CA LEU A 140 12.29 18.46 -12.93
C LEU A 140 12.09 16.98 -12.55
N PHE A 141 12.60 16.05 -13.36
CA PHE A 141 12.59 14.61 -13.06
C PHE A 141 13.23 14.28 -11.71
N TRP A 142 14.39 14.87 -11.41
CA TRP A 142 15.09 14.63 -10.16
C TRP A 142 14.41 15.30 -8.98
N ILE A 143 13.99 16.55 -9.13
CA ILE A 143 13.34 17.31 -8.05
C ILE A 143 12.03 16.63 -7.65
N THR A 144 11.18 16.23 -8.60
CA THR A 144 9.91 15.56 -8.28
C THR A 144 10.13 14.20 -7.65
N GLY A 145 11.09 13.42 -8.13
CA GLY A 145 11.44 12.12 -7.54
C GLY A 145 11.97 12.27 -6.11
N ILE A 146 12.95 13.15 -5.88
CA ILE A 146 13.53 13.38 -4.56
C ILE A 146 12.47 13.93 -3.59
N LEU A 147 11.65 14.89 -4.02
CA LEU A 147 10.54 15.39 -3.20
C LEU A 147 9.56 14.28 -2.87
N SER A 148 9.20 13.42 -3.83
CA SER A 148 8.32 12.28 -3.58
C SER A 148 8.92 11.34 -2.53
N PHE A 149 10.20 11.02 -2.63
CA PHE A 149 10.92 10.17 -1.67
C PHE A 149 10.90 10.71 -0.23
N PHE A 150 11.01 12.04 -0.05
CA PHE A 150 11.00 12.66 1.28
C PHE A 150 9.62 13.05 1.81
N ILE A 151 8.62 13.18 0.94
CA ILE A 151 7.24 13.48 1.34
C ILE A 151 6.49 12.19 1.72
N SER A 152 6.72 11.09 1.01
CA SER A 152 6.06 9.79 1.25
C SER A 152 6.28 9.11 2.62
N PRO A 153 7.33 9.39 3.41
CA PRO A 153 7.43 8.88 4.78
C PRO A 153 6.49 9.60 5.74
N ILE A 154 6.00 10.78 5.36
CA ILE A 154 5.11 11.65 6.17
C ILE A 154 3.69 11.58 5.60
N ALA A 155 3.57 11.44 4.28
CA ALA A 155 2.31 11.34 3.55
C ALA A 155 2.11 9.96 2.95
N ASP A 156 0.86 9.54 2.81
CA ASP A 156 0.54 8.28 2.13
C ASP A 156 1.15 8.23 0.72
N ASN A 157 1.66 7.05 0.34
CA ASN A 157 2.28 6.77 -0.95
C ASN A 157 1.42 7.18 -2.15
N LEU A 158 0.10 6.90 -2.12
CA LEU A 158 -0.83 7.24 -3.18
C LEU A 158 -1.01 8.77 -3.28
N THR A 159 -1.23 9.44 -2.15
CA THR A 159 -1.36 10.90 -2.09
C THR A 159 -0.12 11.58 -2.66
N THR A 160 1.08 11.16 -2.23
CA THR A 160 2.36 11.70 -2.71
C THR A 160 2.51 11.51 -4.22
N ALA A 161 2.22 10.31 -4.72
CA ALA A 161 2.35 9.98 -6.13
C ALA A 161 1.36 10.77 -7.01
N LEU A 162 0.07 10.79 -6.65
CA LEU A 162 -0.96 11.51 -7.41
C LEU A 162 -0.64 13.00 -7.50
N LEU A 163 -0.20 13.58 -6.39
CA LEU A 163 0.15 14.98 -6.33
C LEU A 163 1.29 15.34 -7.27
N MET A 164 2.40 14.62 -7.15
CA MET A 164 3.61 14.89 -7.92
C MET A 164 3.40 14.59 -9.41
N CYS A 165 2.62 13.56 -9.72
CA CYS A 165 2.17 13.29 -11.09
C CYS A 165 1.33 14.45 -11.64
N ALA A 166 0.43 15.05 -10.85
CA ALA A 166 -0.34 16.22 -11.27
C ALA A 166 0.56 17.45 -11.54
N VAL A 167 1.64 17.63 -10.77
CA VAL A 167 2.66 18.66 -11.04
C VAL A 167 3.38 18.37 -12.36
N VAL A 168 3.88 17.14 -12.55
CA VAL A 168 4.59 16.73 -13.76
C VAL A 168 3.72 16.85 -15.00
N MET A 169 2.45 16.43 -14.95
CA MET A 169 1.51 16.56 -16.07
C MET A 169 1.28 18.03 -16.44
N LYS A 170 1.25 18.93 -15.45
CA LYS A 170 1.06 20.36 -15.72
C LYS A 170 2.30 21.01 -16.31
N VAL A 171 3.49 20.65 -15.84
CA VAL A 171 4.76 21.26 -16.26
C VAL A 171 5.31 20.61 -17.54
N GLY A 172 5.09 19.31 -17.72
CA GLY A 172 5.55 18.53 -18.88
C GLY A 172 4.82 18.83 -20.19
N GLY A 173 3.71 19.58 -20.14
CA GLY A 173 2.95 20.01 -21.32
C GLY A 173 2.55 18.82 -22.20
N ASN A 174 2.96 18.86 -23.48
CA ASN A 174 2.66 17.80 -24.45
C ASN A 174 3.78 16.74 -24.57
N ASN A 175 4.83 16.80 -23.74
CA ASN A 175 5.92 15.84 -23.80
C ASN A 175 5.54 14.54 -23.07
N LEU A 176 4.73 13.70 -23.73
CA LEU A 176 4.25 12.43 -23.19
C LEU A 176 5.38 11.47 -22.80
N LYS A 177 6.51 11.50 -23.52
CA LYS A 177 7.69 10.67 -23.18
C LYS A 177 8.26 11.06 -21.82
N PHE A 178 8.41 12.36 -21.58
CA PHE A 178 8.85 12.88 -20.29
C PHE A 178 7.84 12.56 -19.19
N ILE A 179 6.55 12.86 -19.41
CA ILE A 179 5.49 12.66 -18.41
C ILE A 179 5.45 11.20 -17.96
N ASN A 180 5.46 10.24 -18.89
CA ASN A 180 5.43 8.81 -18.54
C ASN A 180 6.61 8.39 -17.67
N ILE A 181 7.84 8.75 -18.06
CA ILE A 181 9.05 8.39 -17.32
C ILE A 181 9.08 9.06 -15.95
N ALA A 182 8.70 10.34 -15.88
CA ALA A 182 8.67 11.08 -14.63
C ALA A 182 7.59 10.55 -13.66
N CYS A 183 6.40 10.19 -14.16
CA CYS A 183 5.36 9.57 -13.34
C CYS A 183 5.80 8.20 -12.78
N VAL A 184 6.44 7.35 -13.59
CA VAL A 184 6.99 6.07 -13.11
C VAL A 184 8.05 6.31 -12.03
N ASN A 185 8.95 7.26 -12.24
CA ASN A 185 9.97 7.64 -11.26
C ASN A 185 9.36 8.15 -9.95
N ILE A 186 8.30 8.96 -10.02
CA ILE A 186 7.55 9.43 -8.84
C ILE A 186 6.95 8.27 -8.06
N VAL A 187 6.29 7.31 -8.73
CA VAL A 187 5.68 6.15 -8.06
C VAL A 187 6.74 5.31 -7.36
N VAL A 188 7.87 5.05 -8.02
CA VAL A 188 9.01 4.32 -7.43
C VAL A 188 9.57 5.08 -6.24
N ALA A 189 9.76 6.39 -6.36
CA ALA A 189 10.29 7.23 -5.31
C ALA A 189 9.37 7.31 -4.09
N ALA A 190 8.06 7.48 -4.30
CA ALA A 190 7.07 7.52 -3.23
C ALA A 190 7.04 6.18 -2.46
N ASN A 191 6.92 5.07 -3.19
CA ASN A 191 6.88 3.74 -2.56
C ASN A 191 8.18 3.43 -1.78
N ALA A 192 9.35 3.75 -2.35
CA ALA A 192 10.62 3.61 -1.64
C ALA A 192 10.64 4.51 -0.39
N GLY A 193 10.30 5.79 -0.54
CA GLY A 193 10.28 6.76 0.55
C GLY A 193 9.41 6.32 1.73
N GLY A 194 8.23 5.76 1.46
CA GLY A 194 7.34 5.27 2.51
C GLY A 194 7.94 4.12 3.34
N ALA A 195 8.81 3.29 2.75
CA ALA A 195 9.29 2.06 3.39
C ALA A 195 10.19 2.27 4.62
N PHE A 196 10.86 3.42 4.75
CA PHE A 196 11.75 3.70 5.90
C PHE A 196 11.04 4.44 7.05
N SER A 197 9.71 4.54 7.01
CA SER A 197 8.89 5.17 8.03
C SER A 197 7.67 4.30 8.31
N PRO A 198 7.22 4.16 9.57
CA PRO A 198 5.98 3.45 9.87
C PRO A 198 4.74 4.14 9.30
N PHE A 199 4.82 5.44 9.00
CA PHE A 199 3.70 6.23 8.51
C PHE A 199 3.53 6.21 6.98
N GLY A 200 4.49 5.65 6.23
CA GLY A 200 4.48 5.75 4.77
C GLY A 200 3.44 4.87 4.07
N ASP A 201 3.19 3.68 4.61
CA ASP A 201 2.19 2.75 4.09
C ASP A 201 1.41 2.03 5.21
N ILE A 202 0.23 1.52 4.89
CA ILE A 202 -0.59 0.72 5.81
C ILE A 202 0.20 -0.52 6.26
N THR A 203 0.99 -1.12 5.37
CA THR A 203 1.77 -2.32 5.69
C THR A 203 2.92 -2.06 6.68
N THR A 204 3.64 -0.95 6.54
CA THR A 204 4.69 -0.53 7.49
C THR A 204 4.09 -0.16 8.83
N LEU A 205 2.90 0.44 8.81
CA LEU A 205 2.16 0.77 10.02
C LEU A 205 1.77 -0.50 10.79
N MET A 206 1.23 -1.50 10.10
CA MET A 206 0.82 -2.77 10.72
C MET A 206 1.98 -3.44 11.45
N VAL A 207 3.17 -3.50 10.85
CA VAL A 207 4.35 -4.12 11.47
C VAL A 207 4.81 -3.34 12.72
N TRP A 208 4.75 -2.01 12.67
CA TRP A 208 5.10 -1.16 13.81
C TRP A 208 4.11 -1.30 14.96
N GLN A 209 2.81 -1.31 14.67
CA GLN A 209 1.76 -1.45 15.68
C GLN A 209 1.70 -2.85 16.30
N ALA A 210 1.99 -3.89 15.52
CA ALA A 210 2.18 -5.25 16.04
C ALA A 210 3.41 -5.38 16.97
N GLY A 211 4.19 -4.31 17.15
CA GLY A 211 5.35 -4.29 18.05
C GLY A 211 6.54 -5.09 17.53
N HIS A 212 6.53 -5.49 16.25
CA HIS A 212 7.61 -6.28 15.65
C HIS A 212 8.88 -5.47 15.40
N VAL A 213 8.75 -4.15 15.22
CA VAL A 213 9.86 -3.26 14.85
C VAL A 213 9.68 -1.93 15.58
N ALA A 214 10.71 -1.42 16.26
CA ALA A 214 10.66 -0.11 16.87
C ALA A 214 10.78 1.03 15.84
N PHE A 215 10.31 2.23 16.17
CA PHE A 215 10.37 3.39 15.26
C PHE A 215 11.79 3.64 14.70
N ALA A 216 12.82 3.54 15.55
CA ALA A 216 14.20 3.79 15.16
C ALA A 216 14.76 2.71 14.20
N GLU A 217 14.23 1.50 14.22
CA GLU A 217 14.67 0.42 13.34
C GLU A 217 14.25 0.66 11.89
N PHE A 218 13.13 1.34 11.64
CA PHE A 218 12.74 1.76 10.29
C PHE A 218 13.78 2.67 9.63
N LEU A 219 14.50 3.49 10.41
CA LEU A 219 15.57 4.34 9.87
C LEU A 219 16.74 3.55 9.30
N THR A 220 16.94 2.31 9.74
CA THR A 220 17.96 1.42 9.15
C THR A 220 17.62 1.06 7.69
N LEU A 221 16.34 1.11 7.32
CA LEU A 221 15.86 0.88 5.95
C LEU A 221 16.05 2.10 5.05
N PHE A 222 16.48 3.26 5.57
CA PHE A 222 16.71 4.46 4.77
C PHE A 222 17.69 4.21 3.62
N VAL A 223 18.84 3.58 3.91
CA VAL A 223 19.87 3.31 2.88
C VAL A 223 19.36 2.29 1.85
N PRO A 224 18.82 1.11 2.22
CA PRO A 224 18.19 0.20 1.26
C PRO A 224 17.10 0.85 0.40
N SER A 225 16.23 1.65 1.02
CA SER A 225 15.16 2.37 0.34
C SER A 225 15.71 3.41 -0.65
N ALA A 226 16.68 4.22 -0.23
CA ALA A 226 17.32 5.21 -1.09
C ALA A 226 18.00 4.54 -2.29
N VAL A 227 18.68 3.41 -2.08
CA VAL A 227 19.29 2.63 -3.17
C VAL A 227 18.21 2.09 -4.13
N ASN A 228 17.11 1.56 -3.60
CA ASN A 228 15.96 1.09 -4.38
C ASN A 228 15.32 2.20 -5.23
N TYR A 229 15.36 3.45 -4.78
CA TYR A 229 14.93 4.60 -5.57
C TYR A 229 15.98 5.07 -6.59
N VAL A 230 17.22 5.28 -6.13
CA VAL A 230 18.29 5.93 -6.90
C VAL A 230 18.70 5.08 -8.10
N ILE A 231 18.77 3.75 -7.97
CA ILE A 231 19.19 2.87 -9.09
C ILE A 231 18.21 2.98 -10.28
N PRO A 232 16.90 2.74 -10.12
CA PRO A 232 15.93 2.95 -11.20
C PRO A 232 15.93 4.40 -11.72
N ALA A 233 16.02 5.39 -10.83
CA ALA A 233 16.02 6.80 -11.21
C ALA A 233 17.21 7.15 -12.11
N LEU A 234 18.41 6.64 -11.80
CA LEU A 234 19.62 6.83 -12.61
C LEU A 234 19.44 6.23 -14.01
N ILE A 235 18.93 5.00 -14.10
CA ILE A 235 18.68 4.33 -15.38
C ILE A 235 17.65 5.12 -16.20
N MET A 236 16.52 5.49 -15.60
CA MET A 236 15.47 6.29 -16.24
C MET A 236 15.95 7.66 -16.69
N SER A 237 16.87 8.29 -15.96
CA SER A 237 17.39 9.63 -16.27
C SER A 237 18.07 9.73 -17.64
N TRP A 238 18.56 8.61 -18.19
CA TRP A 238 19.16 8.54 -19.53
C TRP A 238 18.11 8.61 -20.65
N PHE A 239 16.88 8.19 -20.35
CA PHE A 239 15.76 8.21 -21.29
C PHE A 239 14.93 9.49 -21.20
N VAL A 240 15.25 10.39 -20.26
CA VAL A 240 14.61 11.71 -20.13
C VAL A 240 15.02 12.60 -21.31
N PRO A 241 14.06 13.18 -22.07
CA PRO A 241 14.37 14.11 -23.16
C PRO A 241 15.18 15.32 -22.67
N LYS A 242 16.22 15.71 -23.43
CA LYS A 242 17.07 16.88 -23.13
C LYS A 242 16.44 18.21 -23.53
N GLU A 243 15.18 18.22 -23.95
CA GLU A 243 14.48 19.41 -24.39
C GLU A 243 14.34 20.40 -23.23
N ARG A 244 14.71 21.66 -23.47
CA ARG A 244 14.38 22.75 -22.55
C ARG A 244 12.92 23.10 -22.80
N LEU A 245 12.11 23.20 -21.74
CA LEU A 245 10.75 23.74 -21.84
C LEU A 245 10.83 25.12 -22.50
N MET A 246 10.49 25.19 -23.79
CA MET A 246 10.31 26.47 -24.46
C MET A 246 9.08 27.11 -23.83
N ARG A 247 9.32 28.13 -23.02
CA ARG A 247 8.29 28.96 -22.44
C ARG A 247 7.53 29.60 -23.60
N SER A 248 6.38 29.03 -24.01
CA SER A 248 5.43 29.79 -24.80
C SER A 248 4.84 30.83 -23.85
N MET A 249 5.52 31.97 -23.74
CA MET A 249 4.84 33.19 -23.36
C MET A 249 3.91 33.51 -24.52
N SER A 250 2.70 32.96 -24.49
CA SER A 250 1.58 33.53 -25.21
C SER A 250 1.29 34.88 -24.58
N THR A 251 1.99 35.90 -25.06
CA THR A 251 1.42 37.23 -25.18
C THR A 251 0.18 37.11 -26.05
N SER A 252 -0.99 37.03 -25.44
CA SER A 252 -2.23 37.47 -26.07
C SER A 252 -2.96 38.34 -25.07
N ARG A 253 -3.20 39.57 -25.54
CA ARG A 253 -3.95 40.65 -24.90
C ARG A 253 -5.32 40.20 -24.43
#